data_AF-A0A350XCA3-F1
#
_entry.id   AF-A0A350XCA3-F1
#
_cell.length_a   1.000
_cell.length_b   1.000
_cell.length_c   1.000
_cell.angle_alpha   90.00
_cell.angle_beta   90.00
_cell.angle_gamma   90.00
#
_symmetry.space_group_name_H-M   'P 1'
#
loop_
_entity.id
_entity.type
_entity.pdbx_description
1 polymer ?
#
loop_
_entity_poly.entity_id
_entity_poly.type
_entity_poly.pdbx_seq_one_letter_code
_entity_poly.pdbx_strand_id
1 'polypeptide(L)'
;MTDSSLPPLIQQMMHPGFYPHPVTEPIEMIQTHVSYVLLTGDYAYKLKKPVNFGFLDYSTLELRQHFCNEELRLNQRGAGEIYLEVLPITQSDTQFQLGGTGEPVEYALKMRQFPQDTLFLSLFERGKLTETLMEELGRVVATFHALAPTSDRIKTFGEPDQVRKAFDENYEQTEKYIGGPQTQTQFDDTKQYSERFFGEYRELLNSRIKNNWIRECHGDLHLRNICLLQNKILLFDCIEFNEPFRFVDVMFDIAYAVMDLEARQRPDLANAYLNTYVEEIGDWEG
;
A
#
# COMPACT_ATOMS: atom_id res chain seq x y z
N MET A 1 -14.67 1.95 27.74
CA MET A 1 -14.32 3.35 28.05
C MET A 1 -13.70 3.90 26.78
N THR A 2 -14.37 4.82 26.10
CA THR A 2 -13.84 5.49 24.92
C THR A 2 -12.60 6.27 25.33
N ASP A 3 -11.49 6.03 24.62
CA ASP A 3 -10.25 6.77 24.79
C ASP A 3 -10.55 8.25 24.47
N SER A 4 -10.45 9.13 25.48
CA SER A 4 -10.81 10.54 25.37
C SER A 4 -9.90 11.33 24.41
N SER A 5 -8.89 10.67 23.83
CA SER A 5 -7.98 11.20 22.83
C SER A 5 -8.50 11.13 21.37
N LEU A 6 -9.56 10.36 21.09
CA LEU A 6 -10.08 10.21 19.73
C LEU A 6 -10.94 11.42 19.29
N PRO A 7 -10.95 11.80 18.00
CA PRO A 7 -11.87 12.82 17.50
C PRO A 7 -13.34 12.46 17.77
N PRO A 8 -14.24 13.45 18.01
CA PRO A 8 -15.65 13.19 18.32
C PRO A 8 -16.38 12.30 17.29
N LEU A 9 -16.05 12.47 16.00
CA LEU A 9 -16.57 11.61 14.94
C LEU A 9 -16.16 10.14 15.18
N ILE A 10 -14.87 9.87 15.39
CA ILE A 10 -14.38 8.51 15.60
C ILE A 10 -15.01 7.91 16.87
N GLN A 11 -15.16 8.68 17.95
CA GLN A 11 -15.87 8.21 19.14
C GLN A 11 -17.30 7.76 18.82
N GLN A 12 -18.05 8.52 18.00
CA GLN A 12 -19.39 8.13 17.56
C GLN A 12 -19.38 6.89 16.66
N MET A 13 -18.41 6.79 15.76
CA MET A 13 -18.25 5.62 14.89
C MET A 13 -17.86 4.35 15.66
N MET A 14 -17.40 4.44 16.92
CA MET A 14 -17.17 3.27 17.77
C MET A 14 -18.47 2.72 18.41
N HIS A 15 -19.63 3.32 18.11
CA HIS A 15 -20.92 2.84 18.57
C HIS A 15 -21.70 2.12 17.44
N PRO A 16 -22.26 0.93 17.68
CA PRO A 16 -23.01 0.17 16.67
C PRO A 16 -24.13 0.96 15.99
N GLY A 17 -24.83 1.82 16.75
CA GLY A 17 -25.94 2.64 16.26
C GLY A 17 -25.55 3.71 15.23
N PHE A 18 -24.25 3.92 14.99
CA PHE A 18 -23.77 4.81 13.93
C PHE A 18 -23.98 4.23 12.51
N TYR A 19 -24.02 2.90 12.39
CA TYR A 19 -24.03 2.22 11.09
C TYR A 19 -25.44 1.79 10.69
N PRO A 20 -25.78 1.86 9.39
CA PRO A 20 -27.10 1.47 8.88
C PRO A 20 -27.26 -0.06 8.69
N HIS A 21 -26.40 -0.87 9.29
CA HIS A 21 -26.38 -2.32 9.16
C HIS A 21 -26.03 -2.98 10.50
N PRO A 22 -26.30 -4.29 10.69
CA PRO A 22 -25.86 -5.03 11.86
C PRO A 22 -24.34 -4.92 12.05
N VAL A 23 -23.91 -4.73 13.29
CA VAL A 23 -22.49 -4.58 13.67
C VAL A 23 -22.08 -5.71 14.59
N THR A 24 -20.88 -6.26 14.37
CA THR A 24 -20.25 -7.17 15.33
C THR A 24 -19.57 -6.37 16.43
N GLU A 25 -19.93 -6.65 17.68
CA GLU A 25 -19.35 -5.99 18.86
C GLU A 25 -18.28 -6.87 19.54
N PRO A 26 -17.21 -6.26 20.11
CA PRO A 26 -16.91 -4.83 20.05
C PRO A 26 -16.41 -4.39 18.65
N ILE A 27 -16.69 -3.14 18.27
CA ILE A 27 -16.03 -2.54 17.11
C ILE A 27 -14.55 -2.43 17.43
N GLU A 28 -13.72 -3.04 16.59
CA GLU A 28 -12.27 -2.89 16.67
C GLU A 28 -11.82 -1.71 15.81
N MET A 29 -10.84 -0.96 16.28
CA MET A 29 -10.23 0.14 15.52
C MET A 29 -8.75 -0.14 15.31
N ILE A 30 -8.35 -0.22 14.04
CA ILE A 30 -6.95 -0.21 13.65
C ILE A 30 -6.57 1.23 13.33
N GLN A 31 -5.51 1.72 13.95
CA GLN A 31 -5.03 3.08 13.74
C GLN A 31 -3.62 3.07 13.16
N THR A 32 -3.45 3.74 12.02
CA THR A 32 -2.13 4.02 11.44
C THR A 32 -1.73 5.47 11.71
N HIS A 33 -0.58 5.89 11.20
CA HIS A 33 -0.16 7.30 11.30
C HIS A 33 -1.07 8.25 10.51
N VAL A 34 -1.72 7.76 9.45
CA VAL A 34 -2.51 8.56 8.50
C VAL A 34 -3.99 8.19 8.43
N SER A 35 -4.43 7.12 9.11
CA SER A 35 -5.82 6.66 9.01
C SER A 35 -6.37 6.01 10.27
N TYR A 36 -7.69 5.96 10.36
CA TYR A 36 -8.47 5.11 11.26
C TYR A 36 -9.21 4.08 10.40
N VAL A 37 -9.20 2.80 10.79
CA VAL A 37 -9.97 1.72 10.15
C VAL A 37 -10.84 1.05 11.19
N LEU A 38 -12.16 1.11 10.99
CA LEU A 38 -13.14 0.66 11.97
C LEU A 38 -13.78 -0.63 11.45
N LEU A 39 -13.62 -1.70 12.21
CA LEU A 39 -14.06 -3.05 11.88
C LEU A 39 -15.43 -3.31 12.49
N THR A 40 -16.45 -3.47 11.65
CA THR A 40 -17.86 -3.52 12.08
C THR A 40 -18.51 -4.88 11.83
N GLY A 41 -17.76 -5.90 11.41
CA GLY A 41 -18.25 -7.24 11.09
C GLY A 41 -18.17 -7.51 9.60
N ASP A 42 -19.23 -7.22 8.86
CA ASP A 42 -19.28 -7.42 7.40
C ASP A 42 -18.50 -6.34 6.63
N TYR A 43 -18.39 -5.15 7.22
CA TYR A 43 -17.78 -3.97 6.60
C TYR A 43 -16.68 -3.38 7.47
N ALA A 44 -15.72 -2.73 6.81
CA ALA A 44 -14.74 -1.87 7.43
C ALA A 44 -14.85 -0.46 6.85
N TYR A 45 -14.57 0.55 7.67
CA TYR A 45 -14.59 1.95 7.26
C TYR A 45 -13.24 2.60 7.52
N LYS A 46 -12.57 3.07 6.46
CA LYS A 46 -11.29 3.77 6.55
C LYS A 46 -11.49 5.28 6.40
N LEU A 47 -10.97 6.03 7.36
CA LEU A 47 -10.97 7.49 7.39
C LEU A 47 -9.54 8.00 7.39
N LYS A 48 -9.26 9.02 6.58
CA LYS A 48 -7.96 9.67 6.50
C LYS A 48 -7.84 10.74 7.58
N LYS A 49 -6.68 10.84 8.23
CA LYS A 49 -6.40 11.87 9.26
C LYS A 49 -6.02 13.19 8.58
N PRO A 50 -6.35 14.35 9.17
CA PRO A 50 -6.02 15.65 8.63
C PRO A 50 -4.54 16.00 8.87
N VAL A 51 -3.64 15.34 8.15
CA VAL A 51 -2.18 15.47 8.30
C VAL A 51 -1.51 15.81 6.97
N ASN A 52 -0.33 16.43 7.04
CA ASN A 52 0.56 16.67 5.91
C ASN A 52 1.98 16.31 6.33
N PHE A 53 2.59 15.36 5.63
CA PHE A 53 3.96 14.88 5.87
C PHE A 53 4.92 15.22 4.72
N GLY A 54 4.52 16.09 3.78
CA GLY A 54 5.28 16.44 2.58
C GLY A 54 5.12 15.41 1.46
N PHE A 55 5.27 14.12 1.75
CA PHE A 55 5.05 13.04 0.78
C PHE A 55 3.58 12.60 0.67
N LEU A 56 2.72 13.08 1.57
CA LEU A 56 1.28 12.81 1.66
C LEU A 56 0.61 14.05 2.26
N ASP A 57 -0.52 14.46 1.68
CA ASP A 57 -1.32 15.58 2.17
C ASP A 57 -2.82 15.25 2.21
N TYR A 58 -3.34 15.10 3.42
CA TYR A 58 -4.75 14.88 3.74
C TYR A 58 -5.33 16.05 4.55
N SER A 59 -4.66 17.20 4.55
CA SER A 59 -4.99 18.33 5.44
C SER A 59 -6.38 18.91 5.21
N THR A 60 -6.85 18.98 3.97
CA THR A 60 -8.19 19.50 3.63
C THR A 60 -9.20 18.39 3.37
N LEU A 61 -10.48 18.71 3.51
CA LEU A 61 -11.57 17.77 3.26
C LEU A 61 -11.59 17.31 1.78
N GLU A 62 -11.31 18.22 0.86
CA GLU A 62 -11.26 17.95 -0.58
C GLU A 62 -10.14 16.96 -0.92
N LEU A 63 -8.97 17.10 -0.28
CA LEU A 63 -7.85 16.16 -0.44
C LEU A 63 -8.22 14.78 0.11
N ARG A 64 -8.87 14.71 1.28
CA ARG A 64 -9.34 13.43 1.83
C ARG A 64 -10.38 12.76 0.94
N GLN A 65 -11.32 13.53 0.39
CA GLN A 65 -12.27 13.03 -0.61
C GLN A 65 -11.54 12.47 -1.82
N HIS A 66 -10.61 13.24 -2.40
CA HIS A 66 -9.84 12.86 -3.57
C HIS A 66 -9.10 11.55 -3.33
N PHE A 67 -8.34 11.44 -2.24
CA PHE A 67 -7.55 10.25 -1.97
C PHE A 67 -8.39 9.05 -1.52
N CYS A 68 -9.56 9.22 -0.91
CA CYS A 68 -10.49 8.10 -0.72
C CYS A 68 -10.96 7.52 -2.07
N ASN A 69 -11.20 8.38 -3.06
CA ASN A 69 -11.57 7.93 -4.40
C ASN A 69 -10.39 7.33 -5.17
N GLU A 70 -9.18 7.86 -5.01
CA GLU A 70 -7.98 7.25 -5.61
C GLU A 70 -7.68 5.88 -5.00
N GLU A 71 -7.81 5.73 -3.67
CA GLU A 71 -7.65 4.43 -3.01
C GLU A 71 -8.68 3.42 -3.52
N LEU A 72 -9.95 3.83 -3.66
CA LEU A 72 -10.99 3.00 -4.29
C LEU A 72 -10.58 2.62 -5.72
N ARG A 73 -10.26 3.59 -6.58
CA ARG A 73 -9.90 3.37 -8.00
C ARG A 73 -8.73 2.40 -8.15
N LEU A 74 -7.65 2.62 -7.40
CA LEU A 74 -6.41 1.86 -7.52
C LEU A 74 -6.58 0.42 -7.04
N ASN A 75 -7.29 0.24 -5.93
CA ASN A 75 -7.47 -1.08 -5.35
C ASN A 75 -8.57 -1.91 -6.03
N GLN A 76 -9.43 -1.32 -6.87
CA GLN A 76 -10.34 -2.10 -7.74
C GLN A 76 -9.59 -3.09 -8.64
N ARG A 77 -8.32 -2.80 -8.98
CA ARG A 77 -7.52 -3.62 -9.90
C ARG A 77 -7.05 -4.95 -9.31
N GLY A 78 -6.73 -4.97 -8.02
CA GLY A 78 -6.19 -6.15 -7.31
C GLY A 78 -7.10 -6.71 -6.21
N ALA A 79 -8.07 -5.92 -5.74
CA ALA A 79 -8.90 -6.22 -4.58
C ALA A 79 -10.32 -5.63 -4.69
N GLY A 80 -10.89 -5.52 -5.90
CA GLY A 80 -12.21 -4.91 -6.10
C GLY A 80 -13.36 -5.53 -5.28
N GLU A 81 -13.22 -6.78 -4.84
CA GLU A 81 -14.19 -7.41 -3.93
C GLU A 81 -14.17 -6.81 -2.52
N ILE A 82 -13.04 -6.22 -2.10
CA ILE A 82 -12.86 -5.54 -0.80
C ILE A 82 -13.35 -4.09 -0.87
N TYR A 83 -13.08 -3.34 -1.93
CA TYR A 83 -13.35 -1.90 -1.98
C TYR A 83 -14.74 -1.63 -2.58
N LEU A 84 -15.63 -0.95 -1.85
CA LEU A 84 -17.04 -0.82 -2.24
C LEU A 84 -17.41 0.57 -2.75
N GLU A 85 -17.22 1.59 -1.91
CA GLU A 85 -17.67 2.96 -2.21
C GLU A 85 -17.05 3.97 -1.24
N VAL A 86 -17.02 5.25 -1.63
CA VAL A 86 -16.69 6.37 -0.74
C VAL A 86 -18.00 7.02 -0.28
N LEU A 87 -18.21 7.08 1.03
CA LEU A 87 -19.41 7.63 1.65
C LEU A 87 -19.12 8.99 2.29
N PRO A 88 -19.98 10.00 2.09
CA PRO A 88 -19.90 11.23 2.87
C PRO A 88 -20.30 10.95 4.32
N ILE A 89 -19.73 11.71 5.23
CA ILE A 89 -20.18 11.82 6.62
C ILE A 89 -20.65 13.24 6.81
N THR A 90 -21.91 13.41 7.20
CA THR A 90 -22.52 14.71 7.44
C THR A 90 -22.73 14.94 8.92
N GLN A 91 -22.87 16.19 9.34
CA GLN A 91 -23.11 16.54 10.73
C GLN A 91 -24.36 17.41 10.88
N SER A 92 -25.24 17.04 11.81
CA SER A 92 -26.33 17.89 12.31
C SER A 92 -26.13 18.12 13.80
N ASP A 93 -25.93 19.38 14.19
CA ASP A 93 -25.53 19.76 15.55
C ASP A 93 -24.28 19.00 16.03
N THR A 94 -24.45 18.03 16.91
CA THR A 94 -23.37 17.17 17.44
C THR A 94 -23.43 15.74 16.93
N GLN A 95 -24.43 15.38 16.12
CA GLN A 95 -24.61 14.02 15.62
C GLN A 95 -24.01 13.89 14.22
N PHE A 96 -23.15 12.90 14.04
CA PHE A 96 -22.60 12.54 12.73
C PHE A 96 -23.43 11.42 12.11
N GLN A 97 -23.54 11.43 10.78
CA GLN A 97 -24.27 10.42 10.02
C GLN A 97 -23.46 9.94 8.84
N LEU A 98 -23.28 8.62 8.73
CA LEU A 98 -22.71 7.97 7.56
C LEU A 98 -23.70 7.96 6.40
N GLY A 99 -23.25 8.40 5.21
CA GLY A 99 -24.09 8.44 4.01
C GLY A 99 -25.22 9.47 4.07
N GLY A 100 -25.09 10.52 4.90
CA GLY A 100 -26.07 11.60 4.96
C GLY A 100 -26.09 12.47 3.70
N THR A 101 -27.18 13.21 3.52
CA THR A 101 -27.45 14.01 2.29
C THR A 101 -27.12 15.50 2.42
N GLY A 102 -26.64 15.95 3.57
CA GLY A 102 -26.19 17.33 3.80
C GLY A 102 -24.75 17.58 3.32
N GLU A 103 -24.21 18.75 3.66
CA GLU A 103 -22.81 19.08 3.40
C GLU A 103 -21.88 18.11 4.15
N PRO A 104 -20.97 17.40 3.45
CA PRO A 104 -20.02 16.51 4.10
C PRO A 104 -19.04 17.27 4.98
N VAL A 105 -18.77 16.70 6.16
CA VAL A 105 -17.69 17.15 7.06
C VAL A 105 -16.50 16.19 7.06
N GLU A 106 -16.69 14.98 6.55
CA GLU A 106 -15.64 13.97 6.35
C GLU A 106 -16.07 12.94 5.29
N TYR A 107 -15.15 12.10 4.83
CA TYR A 107 -15.43 10.95 3.97
C TYR A 107 -14.89 9.65 4.56
N ALA A 108 -15.63 8.55 4.37
CA ALA A 108 -15.19 7.20 4.72
C ALA A 108 -15.15 6.32 3.48
N LEU A 109 -14.04 5.60 3.30
CA LEU A 109 -13.95 4.51 2.34
C LEU A 109 -14.56 3.26 2.97
N LYS A 110 -15.69 2.81 2.42
CA LYS A 110 -16.37 1.58 2.82
C LYS A 110 -15.78 0.39 2.09
N MET A 111 -15.42 -0.61 2.87
CA MET A 111 -14.78 -1.84 2.42
C MET A 111 -15.52 -3.05 2.98
N ARG A 112 -15.40 -4.22 2.34
CA ARG A 112 -15.72 -5.49 2.99
C ARG A 112 -14.62 -5.78 4.01
N GLN A 113 -15.04 -6.03 5.24
CA GLN A 113 -14.12 -6.55 6.23
C GLN A 113 -13.84 -8.03 5.91
N PHE A 114 -12.58 -8.43 6.03
CA PHE A 114 -12.16 -9.81 5.86
C PHE A 114 -11.39 -10.29 7.10
N PRO A 115 -11.37 -11.62 7.37
CA PRO A 115 -10.68 -12.16 8.52
C PRO A 115 -9.18 -11.86 8.46
N GLN A 116 -8.64 -11.23 9.49
CA GLN A 116 -7.23 -10.82 9.54
C GLN A 116 -6.26 -12.00 9.41
N ASP A 117 -6.69 -13.20 9.79
CA ASP A 117 -5.88 -14.39 9.69
C ASP A 117 -5.65 -14.83 8.22
N THR A 118 -6.41 -14.30 7.26
CA THR A 118 -6.21 -14.53 5.82
C THR A 118 -5.09 -13.68 5.21
N LEU A 119 -4.53 -12.70 5.95
CA LEU A 119 -3.36 -11.95 5.49
C LEU A 119 -2.18 -12.88 5.25
N PHE A 120 -1.39 -12.64 4.21
CA PHE A 120 -0.20 -13.43 3.91
C PHE A 120 0.79 -13.43 5.07
N LEU A 121 0.92 -12.31 5.78
CA LEU A 121 1.71 -12.25 7.01
C LEU A 121 1.18 -13.21 8.09
N SER A 122 -0.13 -13.25 8.31
CA SER A 122 -0.72 -14.17 9.30
C SER A 122 -0.69 -15.63 8.84
N LEU A 123 -0.72 -15.91 7.54
CA LEU A 123 -0.44 -17.25 7.01
C LEU A 123 1.02 -17.64 7.24
N PHE A 124 1.96 -16.72 7.02
CA PHE A 124 3.38 -16.91 7.28
C PHE A 124 3.64 -17.24 8.74
N GLU A 125 3.14 -16.42 9.67
CA GLU A 125 3.32 -16.59 11.13
C GLU A 125 2.76 -17.92 11.64
N ARG A 126 1.74 -18.47 10.97
CA ARG A 126 1.12 -19.76 11.32
C ARG A 126 1.71 -20.94 10.55
N GLY A 127 2.76 -20.74 9.75
CA GLY A 127 3.37 -21.80 8.93
C GLY A 127 2.47 -22.32 7.81
N LYS A 128 1.48 -21.52 7.36
CA LYS A 128 0.52 -21.85 6.31
C LYS A 128 0.82 -21.21 4.95
N LEU A 129 1.80 -20.30 4.89
CA LEU A 129 2.28 -19.76 3.61
C LEU A 129 3.20 -20.79 2.95
N THR A 130 2.78 -21.31 1.80
CA THR A 130 3.43 -22.41 1.09
C THR A 130 4.07 -21.94 -0.21
N GLU A 131 5.02 -22.70 -0.75
CA GLU A 131 5.62 -22.42 -2.07
C GLU A 131 4.55 -22.30 -3.15
N THR A 132 3.56 -23.20 -3.19
CA THR A 132 2.44 -23.15 -4.15
C THR A 132 1.63 -21.85 -4.06
N LEU A 133 1.41 -21.30 -2.87
CA LEU A 133 0.76 -19.98 -2.71
C LEU A 133 1.65 -18.85 -3.23
N MET A 134 2.97 -18.98 -3.11
CA MET A 134 3.92 -17.97 -3.59
C MET A 134 4.08 -18.02 -5.11
N GLU A 135 4.07 -19.21 -5.72
CA GLU A 135 3.98 -19.36 -7.17
C GLU A 135 2.69 -18.73 -7.71
N GLU A 136 1.55 -18.99 -7.05
CA GLU A 136 0.28 -18.37 -7.44
C GLU A 136 0.30 -16.84 -7.25
N LEU A 137 0.95 -16.34 -6.19
CA LEU A 137 1.18 -14.90 -6.05
C LEU A 137 1.98 -14.35 -7.23
N GLY A 138 3.03 -15.05 -7.68
CA GLY A 138 3.82 -14.67 -8.85
C GLY A 138 2.95 -14.49 -10.10
N ARG A 139 2.04 -15.43 -10.36
CA ARG A 139 1.06 -15.37 -11.47
C ARG A 139 0.08 -14.21 -11.35
N VAL A 140 -0.45 -13.99 -10.13
CA VAL A 140 -1.39 -12.89 -9.85
C VAL A 140 -0.72 -11.54 -10.06
N VAL A 141 0.51 -11.36 -9.57
CA VAL A 141 1.27 -10.12 -9.70
C VAL A 141 1.71 -9.89 -11.16
N ALA A 142 2.11 -10.94 -11.89
CA ALA A 142 2.39 -10.85 -13.33
C ALA A 142 1.16 -10.33 -14.10
N THR A 143 -0.03 -10.88 -13.81
CA THR A 143 -1.28 -10.43 -14.42
C THR A 143 -1.61 -8.98 -14.05
N PHE A 144 -1.45 -8.63 -12.77
CA PHE A 144 -1.66 -7.26 -12.27
C PHE A 144 -0.76 -6.26 -13.00
N HIS A 145 0.54 -6.54 -13.10
CA HIS A 145 1.49 -5.68 -13.82
C HIS A 145 1.25 -5.61 -15.32
N ALA A 146 0.88 -6.72 -15.97
CA ALA A 146 0.53 -6.73 -17.39
C ALA A 146 -0.64 -5.79 -17.70
N LEU A 147 -1.62 -5.70 -16.79
CA LEU A 147 -2.79 -4.82 -16.89
C LEU A 147 -2.56 -3.41 -16.31
N ALA A 148 -1.46 -3.18 -15.58
CA ALA A 148 -1.16 -1.90 -14.98
C ALA A 148 -0.93 -0.82 -16.05
N PRO A 149 -1.55 0.37 -15.93
CA PRO A 149 -1.38 1.46 -16.89
C PRO A 149 0.08 1.87 -17.07
N THR A 150 0.43 2.23 -18.30
CA THR A 150 1.68 2.93 -18.64
C THR A 150 1.38 4.05 -19.64
N SER A 151 2.19 5.09 -19.63
CA SER A 151 2.07 6.26 -20.52
C SER A 151 3.41 6.98 -20.60
N ASP A 152 3.58 7.89 -21.56
CA ASP A 152 4.80 8.70 -21.65
C ASP A 152 5.07 9.48 -20.35
N ARG A 153 4.01 9.95 -19.68
CA ARG A 153 4.11 10.56 -18.35
C ARG A 153 4.58 9.58 -17.28
N ILE A 154 4.04 8.37 -17.22
CA ILE A 154 4.44 7.37 -16.21
C ILE A 154 5.91 6.98 -16.42
N LYS A 155 6.33 6.83 -17.68
CA LYS A 155 7.71 6.50 -18.04
C LYS A 155 8.74 7.50 -17.54
N THR A 156 8.42 8.78 -17.44
CA THR A 156 9.37 9.79 -16.93
C THR A 156 9.79 9.54 -15.48
N PHE A 157 9.02 8.77 -14.71
CA PHE A 157 9.36 8.42 -13.33
C PHE A 157 10.44 7.33 -13.24
N GLY A 158 10.65 6.56 -14.30
CA GLY A 158 11.75 5.59 -14.39
C GLY A 158 13.08 6.18 -14.85
N GLU A 159 13.11 7.47 -15.22
CA GLU A 159 14.35 8.14 -15.61
C GLU A 159 15.38 8.01 -14.48
N PRO A 160 16.63 7.58 -14.78
CA PRO A 160 17.61 7.26 -13.74
C PRO A 160 17.81 8.39 -12.71
N ASP A 161 17.77 9.64 -13.17
CA ASP A 161 17.95 10.81 -12.31
C ASP A 161 16.72 11.08 -11.43
N GLN A 162 15.51 10.70 -11.85
CA GLN A 162 14.30 10.75 -11.01
C GLN A 162 14.32 9.65 -9.95
N VAL A 163 14.68 8.41 -10.33
CA VAL A 163 14.81 7.30 -9.39
C VAL A 163 15.88 7.62 -8.34
N ARG A 164 17.04 8.12 -8.77
CA ARG A 164 18.14 8.51 -7.89
C ARG A 164 17.72 9.55 -6.86
N LYS A 165 16.86 10.50 -7.22
CA LYS A 165 16.41 11.56 -6.32
C LYS A 165 15.77 10.98 -5.04
N ALA A 166 14.98 9.91 -5.13
CA ALA A 166 14.39 9.26 -3.96
C ALA A 166 15.45 8.66 -3.03
N PHE A 167 16.53 8.11 -3.59
CA PHE A 167 17.67 7.61 -2.80
C PHE A 167 18.43 8.74 -2.14
N ASP A 168 18.72 9.82 -2.87
CA ASP A 168 19.40 11.00 -2.34
C ASP A 168 18.60 11.62 -1.18
N GLU A 169 17.27 11.78 -1.33
CA GLU A 169 16.37 12.25 -0.27
C GLU A 169 16.37 11.31 0.96
N ASN A 170 16.40 9.99 0.75
CA ASN A 170 16.51 9.02 1.85
C ASN A 170 17.83 9.19 2.62
N TYR A 171 18.96 9.40 1.93
CA TYR A 171 20.24 9.64 2.60
C TYR A 171 20.25 10.97 3.37
N GLU A 172 19.74 12.05 2.77
CA GLU A 172 19.61 13.35 3.45
C GLU A 172 18.76 13.26 4.72
N GLN A 173 17.61 12.59 4.65
CA GLN A 173 16.69 12.47 5.79
C GLN A 173 17.23 11.54 6.89
N THR A 174 18.06 10.56 6.53
CA THR A 174 18.53 9.53 7.45
C THR A 174 19.91 9.79 8.05
N GLU A 175 20.64 10.81 7.58
CA GLU A 175 21.94 11.24 8.11
C GLU A 175 21.87 11.49 9.64
N LYS A 176 20.80 12.12 10.11
CA LYS A 176 20.57 12.38 11.55
C LYS A 176 20.44 11.12 12.42
N TYR A 177 20.27 9.94 11.82
CA TYR A 177 20.18 8.66 12.53
C TYR A 177 21.52 7.92 12.60
N ILE A 178 22.61 8.49 12.09
CA ILE A 178 23.96 7.95 12.27
C ILE A 178 24.32 7.94 13.76
N GLY A 179 24.82 6.80 14.23
CA GLY A 179 25.09 6.54 15.65
C GLY A 179 23.89 5.97 16.42
N GLY A 180 22.73 5.81 15.77
CA GLY A 180 21.56 5.10 16.28
C GLY A 180 21.35 3.77 15.54
N PRO A 181 20.30 3.64 14.70
CA PRO A 181 20.02 2.41 13.95
C PRO A 181 21.05 2.08 12.86
N GLN A 182 21.92 3.03 12.50
CA GLN A 182 23.00 2.83 11.52
C GLN A 182 24.30 3.46 11.99
N THR A 183 25.42 2.83 11.65
CA THR A 183 26.77 3.39 11.83
C THR A 183 27.16 4.27 10.64
N GLN A 184 28.16 5.13 10.81
CA GLN A 184 28.71 5.93 9.69
C GLN A 184 29.17 5.03 8.54
N THR A 185 29.85 3.93 8.85
CA THR A 185 30.33 2.98 7.84
C THR A 185 29.18 2.36 7.04
N GLN A 186 28.08 1.93 7.68
CA GLN A 186 26.93 1.39 6.97
C GLN A 186 26.26 2.43 6.06
N PHE A 187 26.15 3.68 6.53
CA PHE A 187 25.62 4.78 5.73
C PHE A 187 26.48 5.03 4.49
N ASP A 188 27.81 5.13 4.67
CA ASP A 188 28.75 5.36 3.59
C ASP A 188 28.78 4.20 2.58
N ASP A 189 28.79 2.96 3.07
CA ASP A 189 28.82 1.75 2.24
C ASP A 189 27.55 1.63 1.36
N THR A 190 26.38 1.85 1.95
CA THR A 190 25.11 1.81 1.20
C THR A 190 25.00 2.97 0.22
N LYS A 191 25.42 4.18 0.61
CA LYS A 191 25.44 5.34 -0.29
C LYS A 191 26.38 5.12 -1.47
N GLN A 192 27.59 4.63 -1.22
CA GLN A 192 28.55 4.30 -2.27
C GLN A 192 28.03 3.18 -3.19
N TYR A 193 27.31 2.20 -2.65
CA TYR A 193 26.64 1.18 -3.47
C TYR A 193 25.62 1.82 -4.42
N SER A 194 24.73 2.66 -3.90
CA SER A 194 23.71 3.35 -4.71
C SER A 194 24.35 4.24 -5.80
N GLU A 195 25.37 5.02 -5.44
CA GLU A 195 26.11 5.86 -6.40
C GLU A 195 26.76 5.04 -7.53
N ARG A 196 27.38 3.91 -7.20
CA ARG A 196 27.93 2.98 -8.19
C ARG A 196 26.85 2.36 -9.05
N PHE A 197 25.74 1.92 -8.44
CA PHE A 197 24.63 1.30 -9.17
C PHE A 197 24.07 2.24 -10.25
N PHE A 198 23.79 3.51 -9.91
CA PHE A 198 23.31 4.49 -10.89
C PHE A 198 24.36 4.84 -11.96
N GLY A 199 25.65 4.75 -11.64
CA GLY A 199 26.73 4.93 -12.60
C GLY A 199 26.88 3.76 -13.58
N GLU A 200 26.82 2.52 -13.08
CA GLU A 200 27.08 1.28 -13.83
C GLU A 200 25.85 0.82 -14.63
N TYR A 201 24.64 0.92 -14.04
CA TYR A 201 23.41 0.35 -14.60
C TYR A 201 22.50 1.38 -15.27
N ARG A 202 23.03 2.56 -15.64
CA ARG A 202 22.23 3.60 -16.32
C ARG A 202 21.57 3.09 -17.60
N GLU A 203 22.29 2.30 -18.40
CA GLU A 203 21.73 1.73 -19.64
C GLU A 203 20.65 0.69 -19.36
N LEU A 204 20.78 -0.11 -18.28
CA LEU A 204 19.74 -1.03 -17.85
C LEU A 204 18.48 -0.25 -17.49
N LEU A 205 18.56 0.76 -16.62
CA LEU A 205 17.42 1.61 -16.24
C LEU A 205 16.75 2.26 -17.47
N ASN A 206 17.54 2.80 -18.40
CA ASN A 206 17.02 3.36 -19.65
C ASN A 206 16.33 2.29 -20.53
N SER A 207 16.86 1.07 -20.56
CA SER A 207 16.23 -0.04 -21.29
C SER A 207 14.86 -0.38 -20.70
N ARG A 208 14.71 -0.28 -19.37
CA ARG A 208 13.44 -0.56 -18.69
C ARG A 208 12.33 0.41 -19.08
N ILE A 209 12.67 1.69 -19.23
CA ILE A 209 11.78 2.72 -19.78
C ILE A 209 11.39 2.39 -21.23
N LYS A 210 12.37 2.05 -22.08
CA LYS A 210 12.16 1.71 -23.50
C LYS A 210 11.26 0.49 -23.67
N ASN A 211 11.36 -0.49 -22.78
CA ASN A 211 10.60 -1.73 -22.81
C ASN A 211 9.22 -1.65 -22.11
N ASN A 212 8.79 -0.46 -21.67
CA ASN A 212 7.50 -0.24 -20.98
C ASN A 212 7.35 -0.97 -19.63
N TRP A 213 8.45 -1.09 -18.89
CA TRP A 213 8.44 -1.69 -17.56
C TRP A 213 8.06 -0.71 -16.43
N ILE A 214 8.03 0.60 -16.72
CA ILE A 214 7.54 1.61 -15.79
C ILE A 214 6.03 1.73 -15.90
N ARG A 215 5.32 1.41 -14.82
CA ARG A 215 3.85 1.28 -14.79
C ARG A 215 3.26 1.88 -13.52
N GLU A 216 1.94 2.08 -13.50
CA GLU A 216 1.19 2.40 -12.27
C GLU A 216 0.99 1.12 -11.45
N CYS A 217 2.04 0.68 -10.76
CA CYS A 217 2.13 -0.51 -9.92
C CYS A 217 1.35 -0.37 -8.59
N HIS A 218 1.58 -1.27 -7.64
CA HIS A 218 1.03 -1.23 -6.28
C HIS A 218 1.77 -0.21 -5.40
N GLY A 219 3.11 -0.22 -5.46
CA GLY A 219 4.01 0.68 -4.74
C GLY A 219 4.31 0.28 -3.29
N ASP A 220 3.68 -0.78 -2.77
CA ASP A 220 3.86 -1.23 -1.37
C ASP A 220 3.48 -2.72 -1.21
N LEU A 221 3.96 -3.55 -2.13
CA LEU A 221 3.52 -4.94 -2.25
C LEU A 221 4.28 -5.87 -1.28
N HIS A 222 3.88 -5.89 -0.01
CA HIS A 222 4.46 -6.78 1.02
C HIS A 222 3.39 -7.63 1.71
N LEU A 223 3.78 -8.58 2.57
CA LEU A 223 2.87 -9.61 3.10
C LEU A 223 1.69 -9.09 3.94
N ARG A 224 1.70 -7.82 4.37
CA ARG A 224 0.55 -7.21 5.07
C ARG A 224 -0.49 -6.64 4.10
N ASN A 225 -0.12 -6.42 2.85
CA ASN A 225 -0.94 -5.85 1.78
C ASN A 225 -1.41 -6.92 0.77
N ILE A 226 -1.33 -8.19 1.18
CA ILE A 226 -1.75 -9.36 0.41
C ILE A 226 -2.60 -10.25 1.30
N CYS A 227 -3.77 -10.69 0.82
CA CYS A 227 -4.63 -11.62 1.55
C CYS A 227 -5.16 -12.76 0.68
N LEU A 228 -5.47 -13.89 1.31
CA LEU A 228 -6.12 -15.05 0.69
C LEU A 228 -7.60 -15.10 1.06
N LEU A 229 -8.45 -14.46 0.27
CA LEU A 229 -9.88 -14.40 0.52
C LEU A 229 -10.63 -15.34 -0.42
N GLN A 230 -11.40 -16.28 0.13
CA GLN A 230 -12.19 -17.26 -0.65
C GLN A 230 -11.34 -18.00 -1.71
N ASN A 231 -10.13 -18.41 -1.32
CA ASN A 231 -9.12 -19.05 -2.19
C ASN A 231 -8.61 -18.18 -3.35
N LYS A 232 -8.79 -16.86 -3.28
CA LYS A 232 -8.20 -15.90 -4.22
C LYS A 232 -7.18 -15.03 -3.50
N ILE A 233 -6.04 -14.82 -4.13
CA ILE A 233 -5.05 -13.84 -3.66
C ILE A 233 -5.52 -12.46 -4.12
N LEU A 234 -5.63 -11.53 -3.17
CA LEU A 234 -5.99 -10.14 -3.43
C LEU A 234 -4.83 -9.24 -3.02
N LEU A 235 -4.52 -8.26 -3.87
CA LEU A 235 -3.50 -7.23 -3.62
C LEU A 235 -4.23 -5.94 -3.23
N PHE A 236 -4.09 -5.51 -1.97
CA PHE A 236 -4.87 -4.42 -1.40
C PHE A 236 -3.97 -3.40 -0.70
N ASP A 237 -4.50 -2.20 -0.46
CA ASP A 237 -3.77 -1.06 0.10
C ASP A 237 -2.65 -0.53 -0.82
N CYS A 238 -2.90 -0.46 -2.14
CA CYS A 238 -2.02 0.25 -3.10
C CYS A 238 -1.81 1.72 -2.69
N ILE A 239 -0.60 2.27 -2.90
CA ILE A 239 -0.30 3.67 -2.58
C ILE A 239 -1.09 4.63 -3.46
N GLU A 240 -2.07 5.33 -2.87
CA GLU A 240 -2.96 6.27 -3.55
C GLU A 240 -2.44 7.71 -3.59
N PHE A 241 -1.56 8.08 -2.66
CA PHE A 241 -1.27 9.48 -2.36
C PHE A 241 -0.02 10.06 -3.03
N ASN A 242 0.87 9.19 -3.53
CA ASN A 242 2.15 9.62 -4.08
C ASN A 242 2.47 8.85 -5.35
N GLU A 243 2.35 9.54 -6.49
CA GLU A 243 2.62 8.95 -7.80
C GLU A 243 4.06 8.42 -7.94
N PRO A 244 5.13 9.14 -7.55
CA PRO A 244 6.48 8.58 -7.51
C PRO A 244 6.63 7.24 -6.80
N PHE A 245 5.75 6.90 -5.85
CA PHE A 245 5.81 5.61 -5.15
C PHE A 245 5.06 4.49 -5.87
N ARG A 246 4.22 4.79 -6.86
CA ARG A 246 3.50 3.78 -7.65
C ARG A 246 3.77 3.82 -9.15
N PHE A 247 4.32 4.91 -9.68
CA PHE A 247 4.82 5.01 -11.06
C PHE A 247 6.26 4.54 -11.09
N VAL A 248 6.42 3.24 -10.91
CA VAL A 248 7.70 2.61 -10.66
C VAL A 248 7.92 1.49 -11.67
N ASP A 249 9.14 0.99 -11.67
CA ASP A 249 9.42 -0.26 -12.34
C ASP A 249 8.60 -1.41 -11.72
N VAL A 250 8.10 -2.34 -12.53
CA VAL A 250 7.40 -3.53 -12.01
C VAL A 250 8.24 -4.33 -11.02
N MET A 251 9.57 -4.33 -11.15
CA MET A 251 10.46 -5.02 -10.21
C MET A 251 10.53 -4.35 -8.83
N PHE A 252 10.07 -3.11 -8.70
CA PHE A 252 9.92 -2.45 -7.40
C PHE A 252 8.94 -3.21 -6.50
N ASP A 253 7.74 -3.55 -7.02
CA ASP A 253 6.75 -4.34 -6.29
C ASP A 253 7.27 -5.74 -5.95
N ILE A 254 8.03 -6.36 -6.86
CA ILE A 254 8.63 -7.68 -6.62
C ILE A 254 9.64 -7.62 -5.48
N ALA A 255 10.51 -6.60 -5.51
CA ALA A 255 11.53 -6.42 -4.48
C ALA A 255 10.92 -6.28 -3.08
N TYR A 256 9.79 -5.59 -2.91
CA TYR A 256 9.13 -5.46 -1.61
C TYR A 256 8.77 -6.82 -1.00
N ALA A 257 8.09 -7.69 -1.75
CA ALA A 257 7.70 -9.01 -1.25
C ALA A 257 8.91 -9.94 -1.05
N VAL A 258 9.91 -9.89 -1.95
CA VAL A 258 11.15 -10.67 -1.83
C VAL A 258 11.92 -10.25 -0.58
N MET A 259 12.17 -8.95 -0.39
CA MET A 259 12.86 -8.42 0.80
C MET A 259 12.10 -8.76 2.09
N ASP A 260 10.76 -8.69 2.09
CA ASP A 260 9.93 -9.03 3.26
C ASP A 260 10.10 -10.52 3.66
N LEU A 261 10.21 -11.42 2.67
CA LEU A 261 10.44 -12.85 2.88
C LEU A 261 11.88 -13.19 3.27
N GLU A 262 12.87 -12.53 2.66
CA GLU A 262 14.29 -12.71 3.00
C GLU A 262 14.59 -12.21 4.41
N ALA A 263 14.05 -11.06 4.80
CA ALA A 263 14.15 -10.55 6.18
C ALA A 263 13.54 -11.52 7.21
N ARG A 264 12.60 -12.36 6.77
CA ARG A 264 11.97 -13.43 7.56
C ARG A 264 12.62 -14.79 7.39
N GLN A 265 13.80 -14.86 6.76
CA GLN A 265 14.59 -16.07 6.56
C GLN A 265 13.86 -17.16 5.77
N ARG A 266 13.06 -16.76 4.76
CA ARG A 266 12.39 -17.69 3.84
C ARG A 266 12.76 -17.43 2.38
N PRO A 267 14.04 -17.62 2.00
CA PRO A 267 14.48 -17.47 0.62
C PRO A 267 13.85 -18.51 -0.31
N ASP A 268 13.41 -19.67 0.21
CA ASP A 268 12.63 -20.68 -0.51
C ASP A 268 11.31 -20.10 -1.05
N LEU A 269 10.56 -19.39 -0.21
CA LEU A 269 9.31 -18.73 -0.60
C LEU A 269 9.56 -17.53 -1.53
N ALA A 270 10.62 -16.76 -1.27
CA ALA A 270 11.01 -15.65 -2.11
C ALA A 270 11.36 -16.11 -3.53
N ASN A 271 12.14 -17.19 -3.65
CA ASN A 271 12.51 -17.78 -4.93
C ASN A 271 11.31 -18.36 -5.67
N ALA A 272 10.39 -19.06 -4.99
CA ALA A 272 9.17 -19.58 -5.62
C ALA A 272 8.34 -18.45 -6.25
N TYR A 273 8.20 -17.33 -5.54
CA TYR A 273 7.53 -16.12 -6.02
C TYR A 273 8.27 -15.47 -7.20
N LEU A 274 9.55 -15.14 -7.02
CA LEU A 274 10.36 -14.44 -8.01
C LEU A 274 10.49 -15.23 -9.31
N ASN A 275 10.84 -16.53 -9.22
CA ASN A 275 11.03 -17.38 -10.38
C ASN A 275 9.73 -17.47 -11.18
N THR A 276 8.59 -17.70 -10.51
CA THR A 276 7.30 -17.78 -11.19
C THR A 276 6.95 -16.47 -11.87
N TYR A 277 7.15 -15.33 -11.19
CA TYR A 277 6.88 -14.02 -11.78
C TYR A 277 7.72 -13.78 -13.05
N VAL A 278 9.03 -14.01 -12.98
CA VAL A 278 9.94 -13.80 -14.11
C VAL A 278 9.64 -14.77 -15.27
N GLU A 279 9.27 -16.03 -14.98
CA GLU A 279 8.82 -17.00 -15.98
C GLU A 279 7.57 -16.54 -16.72
N GLU A 280 6.60 -15.93 -16.03
CA GLU A 280 5.35 -15.44 -16.62
C GLU A 280 5.54 -14.21 -17.50
N ILE A 281 6.42 -13.27 -17.11
CA ILE A 281 6.60 -12.00 -17.85
C ILE A 281 7.80 -12.00 -18.81
N GLY A 282 8.73 -12.95 -18.67
CA GLY A 282 9.92 -13.09 -19.51
C GLY A 282 11.01 -12.03 -19.29
N ASP A 283 10.98 -11.31 -18.17
CA ASP A 283 11.88 -10.20 -17.84
C ASP A 283 13.06 -10.65 -16.98
N TRP A 284 13.96 -11.44 -17.59
CA TRP A 284 15.12 -12.02 -16.90
C TRP A 284 16.20 -11.00 -16.50
N GLU A 285 16.16 -9.80 -17.07
CA GLU A 285 17.12 -8.72 -16.79
C GLU A 285 16.69 -7.81 -15.63
N GLY A 286 15.42 -7.89 -15.21
CA GLY A 286 14.85 -7.08 -14.14
C GLY A 286 15.33 -7.43 -12.74
#